data_AF-A0A7X7JS12-F1
#
_entry.id   AF-A0A7X7JS12-F1
#
_cell.length_a   1.000
_cell.length_b   1.000
_cell.length_c   1.000
_cell.angle_alpha   90.00
_cell.angle_beta   90.00
_cell.angle_gamma   90.00
#
_symmetry.space_group_name_H-M   'P 1'
#
loop_
_entity.id
_entity.type
_entity.pdbx_description
1 polymer ?
#
loop_
_entity_poly.entity_id
_entity_poly.type
_entity_poly.pdbx_seq_one_letter_code
_entity_poly.pdbx_strand_id
1 'polypeptide(L)'
;LHGLGAKVLLHICNDTTRLLPRMVDVGADILSLDVQVDLLRARQVAGTRASVSGHVATHNLAMAGPDAIYAEACRCIERGAGRGRYTLSSSCEVPIETPPENIDAMVRAAREFGAAFLQRVRAEEAVAPA
;
A
#
# COMPACT_ATOMS: atom_id res chain seq x y z
N LEU A 1 13.90 5.57 -17.86
CA LEU A 1 12.74 6.13 -17.14
C LEU A 1 13.16 7.27 -16.22
N HIS A 2 14.06 7.04 -15.26
CA HIS A 2 14.54 8.12 -14.37
C HIS A 2 15.22 9.30 -15.07
N GLY A 3 15.95 9.07 -16.17
CA GLY A 3 16.54 10.16 -16.97
C GLY A 3 15.51 11.10 -17.62
N LEU A 4 14.23 10.72 -17.62
CA LEU A 4 13.10 11.56 -18.05
C LEU A 4 12.37 12.23 -16.87
N GLY A 5 12.87 12.09 -15.64
CA GLY A 5 12.24 12.58 -14.42
C GLY A 5 11.05 11.73 -13.91
N ALA A 6 10.75 10.60 -14.55
CA ALA A 6 9.64 9.72 -14.16
C ALA A 6 10.00 8.82 -12.97
N LYS A 7 8.99 8.49 -12.16
CA LYS A 7 9.06 7.48 -11.10
C LYS A 7 8.75 6.09 -11.64
N VAL A 8 9.44 5.08 -11.13
CA VAL A 8 9.29 3.68 -11.54
C VAL A 8 8.56 2.90 -10.48
N LEU A 9 7.41 2.35 -10.85
CA LEU A 9 6.68 1.36 -10.06
C LEU A 9 7.02 -0.04 -10.58
N LEU A 10 7.37 -0.95 -9.68
CA LEU A 10 7.60 -2.35 -9.98
C LEU A 10 6.57 -3.23 -9.27
N HIS A 11 5.85 -4.03 -10.05
CA HIS A 11 4.93 -5.05 -9.57
C HIS A 11 5.39 -6.44 -10.03
N ILE A 12 5.29 -7.42 -9.14
CA ILE A 12 5.45 -8.84 -9.45
C ILE A 12 4.37 -9.55 -8.62
N CYS A 13 3.51 -10.34 -9.26
CA CYS A 13 2.41 -11.02 -8.58
C CYS A 13 2.91 -12.03 -7.54
N ASN A 14 2.03 -12.38 -6.60
CA ASN A 14 2.25 -13.41 -5.58
C ASN A 14 3.37 -13.07 -4.56
N ASP A 15 3.84 -14.07 -3.81
CA ASP A 15 4.82 -13.87 -2.75
C ASP A 15 6.22 -13.52 -3.29
N THR A 16 6.52 -12.23 -3.25
CA THR A 16 7.81 -11.65 -3.66
C THR A 16 8.71 -11.32 -2.48
N THR A 17 8.42 -11.82 -1.28
CA THR A 17 9.15 -11.47 -0.04
C THR A 17 10.66 -11.68 -0.17
N ARG A 18 11.09 -12.72 -0.88
CA ARG A 18 12.51 -13.02 -1.13
C ARG A 18 13.17 -12.09 -2.15
N LEU A 19 12.38 -11.43 -2.99
CA LEU A 19 12.84 -10.54 -4.06
C LEU A 19 12.89 -9.08 -3.62
N LEU A 20 12.26 -8.71 -2.50
CA LEU A 20 12.21 -7.33 -2.00
C LEU A 20 13.57 -6.59 -2.06
N PRO A 21 14.71 -7.16 -1.60
CA PRO A 21 15.99 -6.45 -1.69
C PRO A 21 16.37 -6.14 -3.13
N ARG A 22 16.21 -7.10 -4.04
CA ARG A 22 16.53 -6.96 -5.47
C ARG A 22 15.61 -5.97 -6.17
N MET A 23 14.33 -5.94 -5.80
CA MET A 23 13.37 -4.97 -6.31
C MET A 23 13.77 -3.53 -5.95
N VAL A 24 14.36 -3.33 -4.77
CA VAL A 24 14.92 -2.03 -4.39
C VAL A 24 16.24 -1.76 -5.12
N ASP A 25 17.11 -2.76 -5.22
CA ASP A 25 18.45 -2.60 -5.83
C ASP A 25 18.41 -2.33 -7.33
N VAL A 26 17.38 -2.80 -8.04
CA VAL A 26 17.14 -2.43 -9.45
C VAL A 26 16.67 -0.97 -9.61
N GLY A 27 16.42 -0.27 -8.50
CA GLY A 27 16.10 1.15 -8.47
C GLY A 27 14.62 1.49 -8.58
N ALA A 28 13.72 0.57 -8.24
CA ALA A 28 12.29 0.88 -8.20
C ALA A 28 12.00 1.97 -7.14
N ASP A 29 11.24 3.00 -7.51
CA ASP A 29 10.81 4.04 -6.57
C ASP A 29 9.61 3.57 -5.72
N ILE A 30 8.78 2.68 -6.28
CA ILE A 30 7.55 2.17 -5.66
C ILE A 30 7.51 0.64 -5.85
N LEU A 31 7.36 -0.09 -4.75
CA LEU A 31 7.13 -1.53 -4.75
C LEU A 31 5.64 -1.79 -4.63
N SER A 32 4.99 -2.26 -5.71
CA SER A 32 3.59 -2.70 -5.67
C SER A 32 3.53 -4.18 -5.32
N LEU A 33 2.86 -4.51 -4.22
CA LEU A 33 2.97 -5.82 -3.56
C LEU A 33 1.61 -6.50 -3.42
N ASP A 34 1.61 -7.82 -3.65
CA ASP A 34 0.45 -8.72 -3.52
C ASP A 34 0.26 -9.20 -2.07
N VAL A 35 -0.95 -9.66 -1.71
CA VAL A 35 -1.46 -9.97 -0.34
C VAL A 35 -0.56 -10.87 0.52
N GLN A 36 0.28 -11.68 -0.12
CA GLN A 36 1.18 -12.64 0.48
C GLN A 36 2.39 -11.95 1.12
N VAL A 37 2.76 -10.75 0.67
CA VAL A 37 3.94 -10.03 1.16
C VAL A 37 3.59 -9.22 2.41
N ASP A 38 4.29 -9.45 3.51
CA ASP A 38 4.09 -8.65 4.72
C ASP A 38 4.55 -7.18 4.52
N LEU A 39 3.60 -6.24 4.70
CA LEU A 39 3.86 -4.81 4.52
C LEU A 39 4.93 -4.26 5.47
N LEU A 40 5.01 -4.75 6.71
CA LEU A 40 6.02 -4.27 7.66
C LEU A 40 7.41 -4.68 7.20
N ARG A 41 7.59 -5.94 6.80
CA ARG A 41 8.84 -6.45 6.22
C ARG A 41 9.22 -5.69 4.96
N ALA A 42 8.27 -5.46 4.06
CA ALA A 42 8.50 -4.70 2.84
C ALA A 42 9.02 -3.29 3.13
N ARG A 43 8.42 -2.58 4.09
CA ARG A 43 8.86 -1.24 4.50
C ARG A 43 10.25 -1.25 5.14
N GLN A 44 10.56 -2.24 5.96
CA GLN A 44 11.90 -2.39 6.54
C GLN A 44 12.96 -2.57 5.46
N VAL A 45 12.68 -3.39 4.43
CA VAL A 45 13.62 -3.65 3.33
C VAL A 45 13.72 -2.44 2.38
N ALA A 46 12.60 -1.78 2.08
CA ALA A 46 12.56 -0.59 1.25
C ALA A 46 13.24 0.61 1.92
N GLY A 47 13.07 0.76 3.24
CA GLY A 47 13.60 1.88 4.01
C GLY A 47 13.17 3.22 3.43
N THR A 48 14.15 4.08 3.12
CA THR A 48 13.92 5.36 2.44
C THR A 48 14.14 5.29 0.92
N ARG A 49 14.57 4.14 0.40
CA ARG A 49 14.95 3.94 -1.01
C ARG A 49 13.76 3.78 -1.93
N ALA A 50 12.66 3.20 -1.44
CA ALA A 50 11.40 3.03 -2.18
C ALA A 50 10.19 3.25 -1.26
N SER A 51 9.03 3.57 -1.84
CA SER A 51 7.73 3.46 -1.17
C SER A 51 7.10 2.09 -1.41
N VAL A 52 6.10 1.75 -0.61
CA VAL A 52 5.30 0.52 -0.77
C VAL A 52 3.90 0.88 -1.25
N SER A 53 3.33 0.07 -2.14
CA SER A 53 1.95 0.17 -2.59
C SER A 53 1.26 -1.20 -2.57
N GLY A 54 -0.04 -1.22 -2.31
CA GLY A 54 -0.83 -2.42 -2.04
C GLY A 54 -1.92 -2.09 -1.01
N HIS A 55 -2.68 -3.00 -0.43
CA HIS A 55 -2.53 -4.45 -0.39
C HIS A 55 -3.91 -5.13 -0.42
N VAL A 56 -4.95 -4.40 -0.82
CA VAL A 56 -6.33 -4.90 -0.74
C VAL A 56 -6.49 -6.07 -1.72
N ALA A 57 -6.95 -7.21 -1.22
CA ALA A 57 -7.05 -8.43 -1.99
C ALA A 57 -7.98 -8.24 -3.20
N THR A 58 -7.48 -8.53 -4.39
CA THR A 58 -8.29 -8.47 -5.63
C THR A 58 -9.47 -9.46 -5.57
N HIS A 59 -9.28 -10.62 -4.96
CA HIS A 59 -10.36 -11.57 -4.69
C HIS A 59 -11.46 -10.95 -3.80
N ASN A 60 -11.09 -10.25 -2.73
CA ASN A 60 -12.07 -9.61 -1.86
C ASN A 60 -12.74 -8.45 -2.58
N LEU A 61 -12.00 -7.66 -3.35
CA LEU A 61 -12.58 -6.59 -4.18
C LEU A 61 -13.68 -7.13 -5.10
N ALA A 62 -13.51 -8.32 -5.67
CA ALA A 62 -14.53 -8.95 -6.51
C ALA A 62 -15.70 -9.56 -5.69
N MET A 63 -15.41 -10.19 -4.55
CA MET A 63 -16.36 -11.12 -3.91
C MET A 63 -16.97 -10.61 -2.59
N ALA A 64 -16.34 -9.65 -1.92
CA ALA A 64 -16.79 -9.14 -0.64
C ALA A 64 -17.76 -7.97 -0.79
N GLY A 65 -18.34 -7.50 0.32
CA GLY A 65 -19.15 -6.29 0.35
C GLY A 65 -18.33 -5.03 0.69
N PRO A 66 -18.87 -3.82 0.42
CA PRO A 66 -18.15 -2.56 0.58
C PRO A 66 -17.66 -2.31 2.01
N ASP A 67 -18.42 -2.73 3.02
CA ASP A 67 -18.00 -2.58 4.42
C ASP A 67 -16.78 -3.44 4.77
N ALA A 68 -16.70 -4.65 4.19
CA ALA A 68 -15.55 -5.53 4.36
C ALA A 68 -14.30 -4.94 3.69
N ILE A 69 -14.47 -4.35 2.49
CA ILE A 69 -13.39 -3.65 1.78
C ILE A 69 -12.92 -2.41 2.52
N TYR A 70 -13.84 -1.61 3.04
CA TYR A 70 -13.49 -0.46 3.88
C TYR A 70 -12.65 -0.90 5.09
N ALA A 71 -13.08 -1.94 5.80
CA ALA A 71 -12.36 -2.46 6.96
C ALA A 71 -10.99 -3.04 6.60
N GLU A 72 -10.88 -3.75 5.46
CA GLU A 72 -9.61 -4.26 4.95
C GLU A 72 -8.65 -3.12 4.58
N ALA A 73 -9.12 -2.13 3.82
CA ALA A 73 -8.38 -0.94 3.46
C ALA A 73 -7.83 -0.20 4.69
N CYS A 74 -8.63 -0.03 5.75
CA CYS A 74 -8.18 0.53 7.03
C CYS A 74 -7.04 -0.28 7.66
N ARG A 75 -7.16 -1.62 7.72
CA ARG A 75 -6.08 -2.49 8.23
C ARG A 75 -4.81 -2.39 7.40
N CYS A 76 -4.92 -2.31 6.07
CA CYS A 76 -3.79 -2.11 5.19
C CYS A 76 -3.11 -0.76 5.46
N ILE A 77 -3.88 0.31 5.69
CA ILE A 77 -3.35 1.62 6.08
C ILE A 77 -2.60 1.54 7.42
N GLU A 78 -3.20 0.93 8.45
CA GLU A 78 -2.55 0.82 9.78
C GLU A 78 -1.19 0.11 9.71
N ARG A 79 -1.12 -0.99 8.95
CA ARG A 79 0.12 -1.79 8.80
C ARG A 79 1.13 -1.14 7.85
N GLY A 80 0.63 -0.60 6.74
CA GLY A 80 1.43 -0.12 5.62
C GLY A 80 1.89 1.33 5.77
N ALA A 81 1.08 2.21 6.36
CA ALA A 81 1.39 3.63 6.37
C ALA A 81 2.56 3.97 7.31
N GLY A 82 2.55 3.47 8.55
CA GLY A 82 3.46 3.94 9.61
C GLY A 82 3.69 5.45 9.55
N ARG A 83 4.91 5.92 9.25
CA ARG A 83 5.27 7.34 9.14
C ARG A 83 5.22 7.92 7.70
N GLY A 84 4.62 7.21 6.76
CA GLY A 84 4.50 7.58 5.35
C GLY A 84 5.18 6.58 4.41
N ARG A 85 5.38 7.00 3.15
CA ARG A 85 5.92 6.17 2.04
C ARG A 85 5.07 4.93 1.74
N TYR A 86 3.76 5.10 1.81
CA TYR A 86 2.78 4.07 1.50
C TYR A 86 1.66 4.64 0.64
N THR A 87 1.22 3.86 -0.34
CA THR A 87 0.06 4.19 -1.18
C THR A 87 -0.89 3.00 -1.18
N LEU A 88 -2.07 3.18 -0.58
CA LEU A 88 -3.14 2.19 -0.62
C LEU A 88 -3.56 1.92 -2.07
N SER A 89 -3.61 0.66 -2.46
CA SER A 89 -4.01 0.18 -3.78
C SER A 89 -4.55 -1.25 -3.68
N SER A 90 -5.05 -1.78 -4.79
CA SER A 90 -5.25 -3.22 -4.92
C SER A 90 -3.90 -3.94 -4.87
N SER A 91 -3.95 -5.20 -4.46
CA SER A 91 -2.79 -6.11 -4.40
C SER A 91 -2.23 -6.47 -5.78
N CYS A 92 -3.08 -6.45 -6.81
CA CYS A 92 -2.75 -6.75 -8.20
C CYS A 92 -3.74 -6.01 -9.12
N GLU A 93 -3.91 -6.43 -10.38
CA GLU A 93 -4.93 -5.85 -11.26
C GLU A 93 -6.35 -6.07 -10.71
N VAL A 94 -7.16 -5.01 -10.72
CA VAL A 94 -8.56 -5.07 -10.27
C VAL A 94 -9.36 -5.97 -11.24
N PRO A 95 -10.06 -7.01 -10.76
CA PRO A 95 -10.90 -7.86 -11.60
C PRO A 95 -12.04 -7.08 -12.24
N ILE A 96 -12.43 -7.44 -13.47
CA ILE A 96 -13.45 -6.73 -14.25
C ILE A 96 -14.85 -6.82 -13.61
N GLU A 97 -15.10 -7.89 -12.88
CA GLU A 97 -16.31 -8.18 -12.13
C GLU A 97 -16.42 -7.41 -10.81
N THR A 98 -15.40 -6.64 -10.44
CA THR A 98 -15.38 -5.88 -9.19
C THR A 98 -16.55 -4.88 -9.14
N PRO A 99 -17.44 -4.98 -8.14
CA PRO A 99 -18.50 -4.00 -7.96
C PRO A 99 -17.92 -2.59 -7.72
N PRO A 100 -18.43 -1.54 -8.40
CA PRO A 100 -17.94 -0.17 -8.20
C PRO A 100 -17.97 0.28 -6.74
N GLU A 101 -18.97 -0.16 -5.98
CA GLU A 101 -19.15 0.19 -4.56
C GLU A 101 -17.97 -0.30 -3.70
N ASN A 102 -17.32 -1.40 -4.10
CA ASN A 102 -16.13 -1.90 -3.42
C ASN A 102 -14.92 -1.00 -3.68
N ILE A 103 -14.77 -0.47 -4.89
CA ILE A 103 -13.73 0.51 -5.21
C ILE A 103 -13.99 1.81 -4.45
N ASP A 104 -15.23 2.28 -4.43
CA ASP A 104 -15.62 3.48 -3.68
C ASP A 104 -15.35 3.31 -2.18
N ALA A 105 -15.61 2.14 -1.61
CA ALA A 105 -15.30 1.84 -0.22
C ALA A 105 -13.80 1.89 0.08
N MET A 106 -12.96 1.36 -0.82
CA MET A 106 -11.49 1.46 -0.69
C MET A 106 -11.01 2.92 -0.75
N VAL A 107 -11.54 3.71 -1.68
CA VAL A 107 -11.24 5.14 -1.80
C VAL A 107 -11.71 5.92 -0.57
N ARG A 108 -12.90 5.60 -0.05
CA ARG A 108 -13.46 6.19 1.16
C ARG A 108 -12.55 5.93 2.37
N ALA A 109 -12.08 4.70 2.56
CA ALA A 109 -11.13 4.36 3.62
C ALA A 109 -9.82 5.16 3.51
N ALA A 110 -9.27 5.32 2.30
CA ALA A 110 -8.08 6.13 2.07
C ALA A 110 -8.29 7.61 2.46
N ARG A 111 -9.45 8.17 2.13
CA ARG A 111 -9.78 9.59 2.38
C ARG A 111 -10.12 9.88 3.85
N GLU A 112 -10.94 9.05 4.47
CA GLU A 112 -11.43 9.27 5.82
C GLU A 112 -10.42 8.75 6.85
N PHE A 113 -10.20 7.43 6.85
CA PHE A 113 -9.31 6.79 7.82
C PHE A 113 -7.84 7.17 7.57
N GLY A 114 -7.39 7.15 6.32
CA GLY A 114 -6.01 7.50 5.96
C GLY A 114 -5.63 8.93 6.34
N ALA A 115 -6.51 9.92 6.12
CA ALA A 115 -6.26 11.30 6.51
C ALA A 115 -6.16 11.44 8.05
N ALA A 116 -7.10 10.84 8.78
CA ALA A 116 -7.09 10.86 10.24
C ALA A 116 -5.88 10.11 10.83
N PHE A 117 -5.43 9.04 10.19
CA PHE A 117 -4.24 8.30 10.57
C PHE A 117 -2.99 9.18 10.45
N LEU A 118 -2.81 9.87 9.32
CA LEU A 118 -1.66 10.75 9.10
C LEU A 118 -1.63 11.94 10.07
N GLN A 119 -2.78 12.50 10.43
CA GLN A 119 -2.86 13.55 11.44
C GLN A 119 -2.36 13.08 12.81
N ARG A 120 -2.77 11.87 13.23
CA ARG A 120 -2.33 11.25 14.49
C ARG A 120 -0.82 11.01 14.50
N VAL A 121 -0.30 10.39 13.45
CA VAL A 121 1.15 10.13 13.34
C VAL A 121 1.97 11.41 13.38
N ARG A 122 1.55 12.47 12.68
CA ARG A 122 2.24 13.77 12.70
C ARG A 122 2.20 14.43 14.09
N ALA A 123 1.08 14.30 14.81
CA ALA A 123 0.96 14.81 16.16
C ALA A 123 1.89 14.08 17.14
N GLU A 124 2.01 12.76 17.02
CA GLU A 124 2.94 11.96 17.82
C GLU A 124 4.41 12.32 17.54
N GLU A 125 4.77 12.59 16.28
CA GLU A 125 6.12 13.03 15.92
C GLU A 125 6.49 14.39 16.49
N ALA A 126 5.54 15.32 16.59
CA ALA A 126 5.78 16.64 17.17
C ALA A 126 6.09 16.60 18.68
N VAL A 127 5.77 15.48 19.35
CA VAL A 127 5.94 15.30 20.81
C VAL A 127 7.11 14.33 21.12
N ALA A 128 7.70 13.69 20.12
CA ALA A 128 8.82 12.76 20.33
C ALA A 128 10.13 13.52 20.66
N PRO A 129 10.86 13.13 21.73
CA PRO A 129 12.15 13.74 22.04
C PRO A 129 13.19 13.47 20.96
N ALA A 130 14.04 14.47 20.70
CA ALA A 130 15.09 14.46 19.68
C ALA A 130 16.20 13.42 19.93
#